data_AF-A0A2G9RXN9-F1
#
_entry.id   AF-A0A2G9RXN9-F1
#
_cell.length_a   1.000
_cell.length_b   1.000
_cell.length_c   1.000
_cell.angle_alpha   90.00
_cell.angle_beta   90.00
_cell.angle_gamma   90.00
#
_symmetry.space_group_name_H-M   'P 1'
#
loop_
_entity.id
_entity.type
_entity.pdbx_description
1 polymer ?
#
loop_
_entity_poly.entity_id
_entity_poly.type
_entity_poly.pdbx_seq_one_letter_code
_entity_poly.pdbx_strand_id
1 'polypeptide(L)'
;MEFPDFAFDPSLPSFIHHSEVLKYLEDYTDRFSIRPHIKFNTKVVSVIPVLGEGKNSEISWDATFQTLDNGDPVTERFDAIMVCVGSGVAQPLLQLSRGLLFPFSCRTGCRTIWI
;
A
#
# COMPACT_ATOMS: atom_id res chain seq x y z
N MET A 1 10.69 13.24 -12.22
CA MET A 1 10.11 12.28 -11.26
C MET A 1 9.05 13.02 -10.47
N GLU A 2 8.12 13.66 -11.17
CA GLU A 2 7.01 14.39 -10.55
C GLU A 2 5.73 13.66 -10.90
N PHE A 3 4.78 13.66 -9.97
CA PHE A 3 3.43 13.23 -10.26
C PHE A 3 2.73 14.31 -11.09
N PRO A 4 1.96 13.93 -12.12
CA PRO A 4 1.34 14.89 -13.05
C PRO A 4 0.33 15.82 -12.37
N ASP A 5 -0.16 15.46 -11.19
CA ASP A 5 -1.12 16.20 -10.37
C ASP A 5 -0.45 16.96 -9.20
N PHE A 6 0.87 16.83 -9.02
CA PHE A 6 1.61 17.51 -7.96
C PHE A 6 3.05 17.79 -8.39
N ALA A 7 3.32 19.04 -8.82
CA ALA A 7 4.64 19.46 -9.30
C ALA A 7 5.62 19.79 -8.16
N PHE A 8 6.92 19.70 -8.44
CA PHE A 8 7.95 20.22 -7.53
C PHE A 8 7.93 21.75 -7.45
N ASP A 9 8.57 22.27 -6.41
CA ASP A 9 8.85 23.70 -6.33
C ASP A 9 9.76 24.14 -7.51
N PRO A 10 9.33 25.11 -8.34
CA PRO A 10 10.07 25.54 -9.51
C PRO A 10 11.41 26.23 -9.20
N SER A 11 11.66 26.59 -7.94
CA SER A 11 12.94 27.16 -7.50
C SER A 11 14.03 26.11 -7.25
N LEU A 12 13.67 24.82 -7.24
CA LEU A 12 14.61 23.72 -7.03
C LEU A 12 15.49 23.47 -8.27
N PRO A 13 16.73 22.99 -8.08
CA PRO A 13 17.60 22.62 -9.19
C PRO A 13 17.04 21.42 -9.96
N SER A 14 17.47 21.25 -11.21
CA SER A 14 17.08 20.10 -12.04
C SER A 14 17.46 18.74 -11.44
N PHE A 15 18.54 18.70 -10.66
CA PHE A 15 18.95 17.54 -9.86
C PHE A 15 18.69 17.82 -8.38
N ILE A 16 17.57 17.30 -7.91
CA ILE A 16 17.08 17.49 -6.55
C ILE A 16 17.82 16.55 -5.60
N HIS A 17 18.20 17.05 -4.43
CA HIS A 17 18.81 16.23 -3.37
C HIS A 17 17.76 15.28 -2.76
N HIS A 18 18.15 14.07 -2.34
CA HIS A 18 17.23 13.05 -1.84
C HIS A 18 16.35 13.52 -0.65
N SER A 19 16.83 14.47 0.16
CA SER A 19 16.06 15.09 1.24
C SER A 19 14.84 15.87 0.74
N GLU A 20 15.00 16.59 -0.37
CA GLU A 20 13.91 17.35 -0.99
C GLU A 20 12.92 16.41 -1.69
N VAL A 21 13.39 15.28 -2.22
CA VAL A 21 12.51 14.23 -2.75
C VAL A 21 11.67 13.60 -1.63
N LEU A 22 12.27 13.33 -0.48
CA LEU A 22 11.53 12.84 0.69
C LEU A 22 10.45 13.83 1.13
N LYS A 23 10.81 15.12 1.26
CA LYS A 23 9.87 16.18 1.62
C LYS A 23 8.71 16.28 0.62
N TYR A 24 8.99 16.21 -0.68
CA TYR A 24 7.96 16.20 -1.72
C TYR A 24 6.97 15.03 -1.56
N LEU A 25 7.46 13.83 -1.22
CA LEU A 25 6.61 12.67 -0.97
C LEU A 25 5.77 12.85 0.31
N GLU A 26 6.35 13.41 1.37
CA GLU A 26 5.61 13.72 2.59
C GLU A 26 4.49 14.75 2.32
N ASP A 27 4.82 15.85 1.63
CA ASP A 27 3.86 16.89 1.23
C ASP A 27 2.74 16.30 0.35
N TYR A 28 3.07 15.38 -0.56
CA TYR A 28 2.09 14.65 -1.36
C TYR A 28 1.15 13.82 -0.48
N THR A 29 1.68 13.05 0.49
CA THR A 29 0.83 12.25 1.39
C THR A 29 -0.09 13.10 2.26
N ASP A 30 0.33 14.31 2.63
CA ASP A 30 -0.47 15.24 3.41
C ASP A 30 -1.54 15.91 2.54
N ARG A 31 -1.17 16.33 1.32
CA ARG A 31 -2.09 16.97 0.37
C ARG A 31 -3.27 16.08 -0.01
N PHE A 32 -3.02 14.79 -0.25
CA PHE A 32 -4.04 13.83 -0.65
C PHE A 32 -4.64 13.06 0.52
N SER A 33 -4.31 13.45 1.77
CA SER A 33 -4.81 12.79 2.99
C SER A 33 -4.54 11.27 3.01
N ILE A 34 -3.38 10.85 2.50
CA ILE A 34 -2.93 9.46 2.48
C ILE A 34 -2.29 9.09 3.81
N ARG A 35 -1.61 10.05 4.47
CA ARG A 35 -0.90 9.82 5.74
C ARG A 35 -1.71 9.07 6.83
N PRO A 36 -3.02 9.35 7.06
CA PRO A 36 -3.83 8.62 8.04
C PRO A 36 -4.05 7.14 7.71
N HIS A 37 -3.87 6.74 6.45
CA HIS A 37 -4.03 5.37 5.99
C HIS A 37 -2.73 4.55 6.11
N ILE A 38 -1.60 5.19 6.46
CA ILE A 38 -0.30 4.55 6.61
C ILE A 38 -0.06 4.23 8.09
N LYS A 39 0.10 2.94 8.41
CA LYS A 39 0.54 2.49 9.73
C LYS A 39 2.06 2.31 9.73
N PHE A 40 2.78 3.31 10.23
CA PHE A 40 4.24 3.20 10.43
C PHE A 40 4.58 2.19 11.53
N ASN A 41 5.86 1.79 11.61
CA ASN A 41 6.37 0.85 12.62
C ASN A 41 5.61 -0.49 12.67
N THR A 42 5.00 -0.88 11.55
CA THR A 42 4.20 -2.08 11.43
C THR A 42 4.75 -2.91 10.28
N LYS A 43 5.18 -4.13 10.56
CA LYS A 43 5.69 -5.08 9.57
C LYS A 43 4.60 -6.09 9.21
N VAL A 44 4.37 -6.32 7.93
CA VAL A 44 3.53 -7.43 7.46
C VAL A 44 4.34 -8.72 7.56
N VAL A 45 3.81 -9.71 8.29
CA VAL A 45 4.46 -10.99 8.55
C VAL A 45 3.95 -12.08 7.60
N SER A 46 2.65 -12.09 7.35
CA SER A 46 1.99 -13.11 6.54
C SER A 46 0.78 -12.55 5.82
N VAL A 47 0.50 -13.09 4.63
CA VAL A 47 -0.69 -12.80 3.85
C VAL A 47 -1.22 -14.12 3.30
N ILE A 48 -2.42 -14.52 3.72
CA ILE A 48 -3.02 -15.82 3.41
C ILE A 48 -4.37 -15.60 2.71
N PRO A 49 -4.59 -16.16 1.52
CA PRO A 49 -5.89 -16.09 0.87
C PRO A 49 -6.89 -16.97 1.61
N VAL A 50 -8.12 -16.47 1.72
CA VAL A 50 -9.24 -17.17 2.33
C VAL A 50 -10.37 -17.24 1.33
N LEU A 51 -10.74 -18.48 1.00
CA LEU A 51 -11.78 -18.80 0.05
C LEU A 51 -13.12 -18.91 0.78
N GLY A 52 -14.11 -18.10 0.38
CA GLY A 52 -15.48 -18.27 0.85
C GLY A 52 -16.08 -19.58 0.33
N GLU A 53 -16.85 -20.28 1.17
CA GLU A 53 -17.59 -21.48 0.75
C GLU A 53 -18.83 -21.09 -0.07
N GLY A 54 -18.85 -21.44 -1.36
CA GLY A 54 -20.03 -21.21 -2.22
C GLY A 54 -19.71 -21.10 -3.71
N LYS A 55 -20.76 -21.09 -4.55
CA LYS A 55 -20.65 -20.99 -6.02
C LYS A 55 -20.12 -19.63 -6.52
N ASN A 56 -20.18 -18.60 -5.68
CA ASN A 56 -19.57 -17.28 -5.88
C ASN A 56 -18.51 -17.06 -4.80
N SER A 57 -17.46 -17.89 -4.80
CA SER A 57 -16.38 -17.81 -3.81
C SER A 57 -15.67 -16.46 -3.90
N GLU A 58 -16.02 -15.53 -3.01
CA GLU A 58 -15.30 -14.27 -2.83
C GLU A 58 -13.94 -14.60 -2.20
N ILE A 59 -12.87 -14.15 -2.87
CA ILE A 59 -11.51 -14.30 -2.36
C ILE A 59 -11.24 -13.11 -1.46
N SER A 60 -10.94 -13.40 -0.21
CA SER A 60 -10.49 -12.39 0.75
C SER A 60 -9.14 -12.80 1.29
N TRP A 61 -8.48 -11.92 2.04
CA TRP A 61 -7.10 -12.12 2.47
C TRP A 61 -6.94 -11.78 3.94
N ASP A 62 -6.40 -12.72 4.72
CA ASP A 62 -5.94 -12.45 6.08
C ASP A 62 -4.50 -11.97 6.04
N ALA A 63 -4.26 -10.75 6.50
CA ALA A 63 -2.92 -10.21 6.66
C ALA A 63 -2.57 -10.11 8.15
N THR A 64 -1.43 -10.68 8.53
CA THR A 64 -0.89 -10.63 9.89
C THR A 64 0.20 -9.57 9.97
N PHE A 65 0.07 -8.68 10.94
CA PHE A 65 0.94 -7.55 11.19
C PHE A 65 1.66 -7.72 12.53
N GLN A 66 2.90 -7.24 12.58
CA GLN A 66 3.73 -7.21 13.77
C GLN A 66 4.22 -5.78 13.99
N THR A 67 3.85 -5.19 15.13
CA THR A 67 4.38 -3.89 15.56
C THR A 67 5.84 -4.05 16.01
N LEU A 68 6.68 -3.06 15.73
CA LEU A 68 8.10 -3.08 16.12
C LEU A 68 8.32 -3.09 17.64
N ASP A 69 7.35 -2.62 18.43
CA ASP A 69 7.39 -2.60 19.89
C ASP A 69 7.17 -3.98 20.54
N ASN A 70 7.34 -5.08 19.80
CA ASN A 70 7.10 -6.47 20.22
C ASN A 70 5.68 -6.73 20.78
N GLY A 71 4.69 -5.95 20.34
CA GLY A 71 3.28 -6.25 20.64
C GLY A 71 2.84 -7.58 20.01
N ASP A 72 1.73 -8.13 20.46
CA ASP A 72 1.20 -9.37 19.88
C ASP A 72 0.86 -9.18 18.38
N PRO A 73 1.11 -10.19 17.53
CA PRO A 73 0.72 -10.14 16.13
C PRO A 73 -0.79 -9.93 15.99
N VAL A 74 -1.19 -9.03 15.10
CA VAL A 74 -2.60 -8.73 14.81
C VAL A 74 -2.94 -9.21 13.41
N THR A 75 -4.03 -9.95 13.26
CA THR A 75 -4.53 -10.37 11.95
C THR A 75 -5.79 -9.58 11.60
N GLU A 76 -5.80 -8.96 10.42
CA GLU A 76 -6.97 -8.27 9.86
C GLU A 76 -7.32 -8.85 8.48
N ARG A 77 -8.61 -8.85 8.15
CA ARG A 77 -9.17 -9.36 6.88
C ARG A 77 -9.36 -8.23 5.88
N PHE A 78 -8.95 -8.44 4.64
CA PHE A 78 -9.04 -7.49 3.52
C PHE A 78 -9.65 -8.12 2.28
N ASP A 79 -10.36 -7.33 1.48
CA ASP A 79 -10.94 -7.77 0.20
C ASP A 79 -9.89 -7.77 -0.92
N ALA A 80 -8.91 -6.87 -0.83
CA ALA A 80 -7.82 -6.74 -1.79
C ALA A 80 -6.53 -6.32 -1.08
N ILE A 81 -5.40 -6.81 -1.60
CA ILE A 81 -4.06 -6.47 -1.13
C ILE A 81 -3.24 -6.00 -2.32
N MET A 82 -2.59 -4.84 -2.16
CA MET A 82 -1.57 -4.33 -3.07
C MET A 82 -0.20 -4.48 -2.40
N VAL A 83 0.81 -4.91 -3.16
CA VAL A 83 2.17 -5.11 -2.67
C VAL A 83 3.10 -4.13 -3.38
N CYS A 84 3.55 -3.08 -2.68
CA CYS A 84 4.47 -2.05 -3.17
C CYS A 84 5.84 -2.11 -2.50
N VAL A 85 6.29 -3.31 -2.14
CA VAL A 85 7.62 -3.49 -1.58
C VAL A 85 8.65 -3.39 -2.70
N GLY A 86 9.57 -2.42 -2.60
CA GLY A 86 10.62 -2.19 -3.59
C GLY A 86 11.39 -3.48 -3.90
N SER A 87 11.83 -3.64 -5.15
CA SER A 87 12.35 -4.90 -5.72
C SER A 87 13.68 -5.41 -5.15
N GLY A 88 14.14 -4.89 -4.00
CA GLY A 88 15.40 -5.24 -3.34
C GLY A 88 15.28 -6.21 -2.16
N VAL A 89 14.06 -6.59 -1.75
CA VAL A 89 13.85 -7.58 -0.69
C VAL A 89 13.29 -8.88 -1.25
N ALA A 90 13.84 -9.99 -0.76
CA ALA A 90 13.56 -11.34 -1.20
C ALA A 90 12.05 -11.66 -1.26
N GLN A 91 11.63 -12.06 -2.45
CA GLN A 91 10.38 -12.69 -2.86
C GLN A 91 9.33 -12.98 -1.77
N PRO A 92 8.17 -12.29 -1.78
CA PRO A 92 6.91 -12.96 -1.50
C PRO A 92 6.41 -13.57 -2.81
N LEU A 93 6.45 -14.91 -2.90
CA LEU A 93 5.83 -15.66 -3.98
C LEU A 93 4.30 -15.52 -3.86
N LEU A 94 3.75 -14.48 -4.49
CA LEU A 94 2.32 -14.38 -4.75
C LEU A 94 2.14 -14.06 -6.23
N GLN A 95 1.80 -15.10 -7.00
CA GLN A 95 1.42 -14.98 -8.40
C GLN A 95 0.11 -14.17 -8.49
N LEU A 96 0.21 -12.88 -8.79
CA LEU A 96 -0.93 -12.09 -9.26
C LEU A 96 -1.34 -12.64 -10.63
N SER A 97 -2.49 -13.30 -10.69
CA SER A 97 -3.11 -13.66 -11.97
C SER A 97 -3.49 -12.38 -12.73
N ARG A 98 -3.02 -12.31 -13.97
CA ARG A 98 -3.20 -11.20 -14.91
C ARG A 98 -4.65 -10.74 -15.01
N GLY A 99 -4.87 -9.43 -14.91
CA GLY A 99 -6.05 -8.76 -15.45
C GLY A 99 -6.77 -7.83 -14.50
N LEU A 100 -6.10 -6.79 -13.98
CA LEU A 100 -6.80 -5.62 -13.45
C LEU A 100 -6.46 -4.39 -14.30
N LEU A 101 -7.21 -4.28 -15.40
CA LEU A 101 -7.51 -2.98 -15.99
C LEU A 101 -8.41 -2.27 -14.98
N PHE A 102 -7.89 -1.23 -14.33
CA PHE A 102 -8.66 -0.38 -13.42
C PHE A 102 -9.56 0.56 -14.23
N PRO A 103 -10.89 0.39 -14.11
CA PRO A 103 -11.72 1.56 -13.89
C PRO A 103 -12.77 1.21 -12.84
N PHE A 104 -12.50 1.45 -11.56
CA PHE A 104 -13.56 1.42 -10.56
C PHE A 104 -13.50 2.65 -9.66
N SER A 105 -14.52 3.49 -9.85
CA SER A 105 -15.01 4.44 -8.87
C SER A 105 -15.35 3.67 -7.59
N CYS A 106 -14.51 3.81 -6.57
CA CYS A 106 -14.69 3.14 -5.29
C CYS A 106 -15.73 3.94 -4.47
N ARG A 107 -16.94 3.41 -4.35
CA ARG A 107 -17.94 3.90 -3.39
C ARG A 107 -17.49 3.51 -1.99
N THR A 108 -17.45 4.51 -1.12
CA THR A 108 -17.42 4.47 0.36
C THR A 108 -17.56 3.07 0.97
N GLY A 109 -16.45 2.45 1.37
CA GLY A 109 -16.48 1.22 2.17
C GLY A 109 -15.25 0.30 2.06
N CYS A 110 -14.51 0.31 0.95
CA CYS A 110 -13.34 -0.56 0.80
C CYS A 110 -12.19 -0.11 1.72
N ARG A 111 -11.81 -0.97 2.67
CA ARG A 111 -10.55 -0.83 3.42
C ARG A 111 -9.41 -1.34 2.54
N THR A 112 -8.98 -0.52 1.59
CA THR A 112 -7.81 -0.82 0.77
C THR A 112 -6.55 -0.42 1.55
N ILE A 113 -5.71 -1.40 1.88
CA ILE A 113 -4.38 -1.13 2.41
C ILE A 113 -3.41 -0.95 1.25
N TRP A 114 -2.70 0.17 1.27
CA TRP A 114 -1.56 0.43 0.39
C TRP A 114 -0.32 -0.01 1.16
N ILE A 115 0.18 -1.22 0.88
CA ILE A 115 1.50 -1.68 1.32
C ILE A 115 2.47 -1.36 0.19
#